data_AF-A0A8J3D8U8-F1
#
_entry.id   AF-A0A8J3D8U8-F1
#
_cell.length_a   1.000
_cell.length_b   1.000
_cell.length_c   1.000
_cell.angle_alpha   90.00
_cell.angle_beta   90.00
_cell.angle_gamma   90.00
#
_symmetry.space_group_name_H-M   'P 1'
#
loop_
_entity.id
_entity.type
_entity.pdbx_description
1 polymer ?
#
loop_
_entity_poly.entity_id
_entity_poly.type
_entity_poly.pdbx_seq_one_letter_code
_entity_poly.pdbx_strand_id
1 'polypeptide(L)'
;MTPTYIIGHKNPDADAICSAIAYAAYKGAIGEKGFIAARCGNSNARIDAILRRFDLPLPLFMGDVTPRVHDIMRRDIHRIGRKATCAEALEIIDEHDIRALPVVEENGQLAGQVSIFSLGEFFIPKPNDPRKMRHVLTSIGHIIRSLKAEVLNVVDPELTQDLYVRVGAMDIRSFGAFTETEGITLKESVVVVGDRYDIQQKAIQGGARLLVITGGLDVEDEVVEFARDRGVSLIISAADSATTSWIIRTATLLEPMINCDVPTFGSDEKVMSVKRKIATQSAPIFCVVDENKKLIGLFSKADLLKPVPTRLVLVDHNELGQAVNGAGEVNIVEIIDHHRLANPATAQPIFFRNEIIGSTSSIIASLYQSAGIQPTPAIAGIMMAGLISDTLNLQSPTSTQKDADLLPWLASIAGVTIEEIADLVFNSGSIILTSSADRVIETDCKQYDQGSIRYSVSQIEELGYENFWKHSGAIESALDTYRESNQLDFSCLLVTDINQQNSLLLTSGDSDINNSISFSHVDNHSNIFDMPSIVSRKKQLIPYISNLLDSMGVEAL
;
A
#
# COMPACT_ATOMS: atom_id res chain seq x y z
N MET A 1 -16.58 -2.10 10.67
CA MET A 1 -17.02 -1.38 9.45
C MET A 1 -15.77 -0.87 8.75
N THR A 2 -15.70 -1.03 7.44
CA THR A 2 -14.58 -0.51 6.64
C THR A 2 -14.72 1.01 6.52
N PRO A 3 -13.67 1.80 6.82
CA PRO A 3 -13.74 3.25 6.72
C PRO A 3 -13.90 3.71 5.27
N THR A 4 -14.66 4.79 5.07
CA THR A 4 -14.79 5.54 3.82
C THR A 4 -14.11 6.88 4.00
N TYR A 5 -13.12 7.17 3.17
CA TYR A 5 -12.35 8.42 3.27
C TYR A 5 -12.93 9.48 2.34
N ILE A 6 -13.17 10.68 2.87
CA ILE A 6 -13.64 11.83 2.12
C ILE A 6 -12.43 12.72 1.84
N ILE A 7 -12.08 12.87 0.56
CA ILE A 7 -10.83 13.49 0.13
C ILE A 7 -11.12 14.49 -1.00
N GLY A 8 -10.59 15.70 -0.84
CA GLY A 8 -10.55 16.71 -1.89
C GLY A 8 -9.44 16.45 -2.91
N HIS A 9 -9.10 17.44 -3.73
CA HIS A 9 -8.05 17.28 -4.73
C HIS A 9 -6.65 17.14 -4.09
N LYS A 10 -5.70 16.68 -4.91
CA LYS A 10 -4.34 16.28 -4.52
C LYS A 10 -3.52 17.43 -3.96
N ASN A 11 -3.78 18.66 -4.42
CA ASN A 11 -3.13 19.89 -3.99
C ASN A 11 -4.16 20.77 -3.27
N PRO A 12 -4.59 20.38 -2.05
CA PRO A 12 -5.79 20.88 -1.42
C PRO A 12 -5.77 22.40 -1.23
N ASP A 13 -6.88 23.04 -1.59
CA ASP A 13 -7.20 24.42 -1.22
C ASP A 13 -8.11 24.43 0.01
N ALA A 14 -8.62 25.62 0.36
CA ALA A 14 -9.47 25.76 1.51
C ALA A 14 -10.82 25.05 1.32
N ASP A 15 -11.47 25.16 0.16
CA ASP A 15 -12.78 24.55 -0.03
C ASP A 15 -12.71 23.02 -0.05
N ALA A 16 -11.71 22.42 -0.69
CA ALA A 16 -11.47 20.99 -0.67
C ALA A 16 -11.36 20.42 0.76
N ILE A 17 -10.61 21.09 1.65
CA ILE A 17 -10.45 20.67 3.05
C ILE A 17 -11.71 20.94 3.87
N CYS A 18 -12.30 22.13 3.72
CA CYS A 18 -13.51 22.52 4.43
C CYS A 18 -14.67 21.58 4.08
N SER A 19 -14.83 21.26 2.80
CA SER A 19 -15.81 20.34 2.26
C SER A 19 -15.61 18.92 2.77
N ALA A 20 -14.38 18.42 2.83
CA ALA A 20 -14.12 17.07 3.36
C ALA A 20 -14.55 16.94 4.83
N ILE A 21 -14.24 17.95 5.65
CA ILE A 21 -14.63 18.01 7.07
C ILE A 21 -16.15 18.15 7.22
N ALA A 22 -16.75 19.11 6.51
CA ALA A 22 -18.17 19.39 6.59
C ALA A 22 -19.02 18.21 6.13
N TYR A 23 -18.60 17.51 5.07
CA TYR A 23 -19.30 16.34 4.56
C TYR A 23 -19.18 15.14 5.50
N ALA A 24 -18.02 14.92 6.12
CA ALA A 24 -17.85 13.88 7.14
C ALA A 24 -18.79 14.12 8.34
N ALA A 25 -18.88 15.38 8.78
CA ALA A 25 -19.81 15.78 9.84
C ALA A 25 -21.28 15.60 9.41
N TYR A 26 -21.63 15.94 8.16
CA TYR A 26 -22.98 15.77 7.62
C TYR A 26 -23.40 14.30 7.63
N LYS A 27 -22.53 13.40 7.15
CA LYS A 27 -22.73 11.95 7.18
C LYS A 27 -22.99 11.45 8.60
N GLY A 28 -22.19 11.90 9.57
CA GLY A 28 -22.43 11.60 10.99
C GLY A 28 -23.79 12.10 11.49
N ALA A 29 -24.20 13.32 11.09
CA ALA A 29 -25.45 13.94 11.51
C ALA A 29 -26.70 13.22 10.97
N ILE A 30 -26.62 12.60 9.78
CA ILE A 30 -27.68 11.75 9.21
C ILE A 30 -27.61 10.29 9.67
N GLY A 31 -26.72 9.95 10.62
CA GLY A 31 -26.59 8.63 11.22
C GLY A 31 -25.70 7.64 10.46
N GLU A 32 -25.04 8.07 9.39
CA GLU A 32 -24.06 7.26 8.66
C GLU A 32 -22.71 7.26 9.38
N LYS A 33 -22.16 6.07 9.67
CA LYS A 33 -20.90 5.89 10.40
C LYS A 33 -19.77 5.46 9.48
N GLY A 34 -18.53 5.79 9.87
CA GLY A 34 -17.32 5.34 9.18
C GLY A 34 -16.83 6.26 8.07
N PHE A 35 -17.40 7.46 7.92
CA PHE A 35 -16.90 8.50 7.03
C PHE A 35 -15.85 9.35 7.75
N ILE A 36 -14.64 9.43 7.18
CA ILE A 36 -13.48 10.09 7.78
C ILE A 36 -12.95 11.13 6.81
N ALA A 37 -12.86 12.38 7.24
CA ALA A 37 -12.22 13.44 6.46
C ALA A 37 -10.71 13.17 6.35
N ALA A 38 -10.18 13.29 5.14
CA ALA A 38 -8.76 13.12 4.85
C ALA A 38 -8.28 14.15 3.82
N ARG A 39 -6.96 14.35 3.76
CA ARG A 39 -6.28 15.25 2.83
C ARG A 39 -5.16 14.52 2.09
N CYS A 40 -4.99 14.85 0.81
CA CYS A 40 -3.93 14.24 0.00
C CYS A 40 -2.62 15.04 0.02
N GLY A 41 -2.69 16.37 0.11
CA GLY A 41 -1.53 17.26 0.14
C GLY A 41 -1.31 17.94 1.48
N ASN A 42 -0.29 18.79 1.56
CA ASN A 42 0.00 19.62 2.73
C ASN A 42 -1.08 20.70 2.92
N SER A 43 -1.31 21.12 4.17
CA SER A 43 -2.05 22.35 4.41
C SER A 43 -1.20 23.58 4.07
N ASN A 44 -1.86 24.74 4.04
CA ASN A 44 -1.23 26.05 3.90
C ASN A 44 -1.67 26.96 5.07
N ALA A 45 -1.07 28.15 5.17
CA ALA A 45 -1.36 29.10 6.26
C ALA A 45 -2.85 29.46 6.37
N ARG A 46 -3.55 29.53 5.23
CA ARG A 46 -4.99 29.79 5.16
C ARG A 46 -5.80 28.66 5.78
N ILE A 47 -5.58 27.43 5.33
CA ILE A 47 -6.24 26.23 5.87
C ILE A 47 -5.97 26.13 7.37
N ASP A 48 -4.72 26.30 7.79
CA ASP A 48 -4.33 26.20 9.20
C ASP A 48 -5.01 27.27 10.06
N ALA A 49 -5.13 28.50 9.56
CA ALA A 49 -5.81 29.59 10.26
C ALA A 49 -7.32 29.35 10.40
N ILE A 50 -7.97 28.87 9.33
CA ILE A 50 -9.38 28.48 9.34
C ILE A 50 -9.63 27.39 10.39
N LEU A 51 -8.83 26.32 10.37
CA LEU A 51 -8.96 25.21 11.32
C LEU A 51 -8.72 25.66 12.76
N ARG A 52 -7.72 26.50 13.00
CA ARG A 52 -7.44 27.08 14.33
C ARG A 52 -8.60 27.94 14.84
N ARG A 53 -9.24 28.72 13.96
CA ARG A 53 -10.36 29.60 14.34
C ARG A 53 -11.57 28.83 14.88
N PHE A 54 -11.79 27.62 14.39
CA PHE A 54 -12.93 26.77 14.74
C PHE A 54 -12.55 25.56 15.60
N ASP A 55 -11.32 25.51 16.12
CA ASP A 55 -10.80 24.44 16.97
C ASP A 55 -10.97 23.03 16.38
N LEU A 56 -10.67 22.91 15.08
CA LEU A 56 -10.77 21.64 14.36
C LEU A 56 -9.39 21.07 14.02
N PRO A 57 -9.20 19.75 14.14
CA PRO A 57 -7.93 19.13 13.79
C PRO A 57 -7.75 19.12 12.27
N LEU A 58 -6.48 19.14 11.85
CA LEU A 58 -6.12 18.89 10.46
C LEU A 58 -6.54 17.46 10.06
N PRO A 59 -7.21 17.26 8.90
CA PRO A 59 -7.63 15.92 8.47
C PRO A 59 -6.49 14.93 8.31
N LEU A 60 -6.84 13.64 8.35
CA LEU A 60 -5.90 12.53 8.15
C LEU A 60 -5.14 12.68 6.84
N PHE A 61 -3.82 12.61 6.87
CA PHE A 61 -3.01 12.62 5.65
C PHE A 61 -3.07 11.27 4.93
N MET A 62 -3.43 11.29 3.65
CA MET A 62 -3.55 10.13 2.78
C MET A 62 -3.04 10.46 1.37
N GLY A 63 -1.73 10.33 1.17
CA GLY A 63 -1.08 10.68 -0.10
C GLY A 63 -1.11 9.57 -1.17
N ASP A 64 -1.47 8.34 -0.80
CA ASP A 64 -1.53 7.19 -1.70
C ASP A 64 -2.53 6.16 -1.17
N VAL A 65 -3.46 5.75 -2.02
CA VAL A 65 -4.46 4.69 -1.76
C VAL A 65 -4.29 3.51 -2.70
N THR A 66 -3.19 3.45 -3.45
CA THR A 66 -2.88 2.36 -4.37
C THR A 66 -2.92 1.03 -3.60
N PRO A 67 -3.74 0.05 -4.02
CA PRO A 67 -3.82 -1.24 -3.34
C PRO A 67 -2.48 -1.96 -3.33
N ARG A 68 -2.10 -2.49 -2.17
CA ARG A 68 -0.85 -3.24 -1.95
C ARG A 68 -1.10 -4.69 -1.57
N VAL A 69 -0.09 -5.52 -1.68
CA VAL A 69 -0.19 -6.97 -1.37
C VAL A 69 -0.71 -7.20 0.05
N HIS A 70 -0.31 -6.36 1.02
CA HIS A 70 -0.80 -6.46 2.39
C HIS A 70 -2.33 -6.28 2.55
N ASP A 71 -3.00 -5.64 1.59
CA ASP A 71 -4.46 -5.43 1.60
C ASP A 71 -5.25 -6.66 1.17
N ILE A 72 -4.60 -7.60 0.45
CA ILE A 72 -5.24 -8.79 -0.13
C ILE A 72 -4.71 -10.10 0.45
N MET A 73 -3.52 -10.07 1.08
CA MET A 73 -2.89 -11.27 1.60
C MET A 73 -3.59 -11.80 2.85
N ARG A 74 -3.52 -13.12 3.03
CA ARG A 74 -3.90 -13.81 4.26
C ARG A 74 -2.69 -13.89 5.17
N ARG A 75 -2.90 -13.58 6.46
CA ARG A 75 -1.87 -13.63 7.51
C ARG A 75 -1.96 -14.89 8.36
N ASP A 76 -3.16 -15.45 8.47
CA ASP A 76 -3.35 -16.77 9.04
C ASP A 76 -2.95 -17.80 7.98
N ILE A 77 -1.78 -18.42 8.20
CA ILE A 77 -1.12 -19.26 7.21
C ILE A 77 -0.72 -20.59 7.84
N HIS A 78 -1.15 -21.67 7.20
CA HIS A 78 -0.63 -23.00 7.48
C HIS A 78 0.70 -23.16 6.75
N ARG A 79 1.71 -23.67 7.44
CA ARG A 79 3.06 -23.85 6.94
C ARG A 79 3.67 -25.12 7.53
N ILE A 80 4.66 -25.67 6.85
CA ILE A 80 5.31 -26.90 7.28
C ILE A 80 6.83 -26.75 7.30
N GLY A 81 7.50 -27.45 8.23
CA GLY A 81 8.96 -27.45 8.31
C GLY A 81 9.59 -28.28 7.20
N ARG A 82 10.78 -27.88 6.74
CA ARG A 82 11.53 -28.57 5.68
C ARG A 82 11.79 -30.06 5.94
N LYS A 83 11.99 -30.44 7.21
CA LYS A 83 12.28 -31.82 7.64
C LYS A 83 11.02 -32.65 7.92
N ALA A 84 9.83 -32.12 7.62
CA ALA A 84 8.58 -32.84 7.80
C ALA A 84 8.42 -33.95 6.75
N THR A 85 7.43 -34.81 6.97
CA THR A 85 7.06 -35.92 6.10
C THR A 85 5.94 -35.54 5.14
N CYS A 86 5.77 -36.33 4.07
CA CYS A 86 4.61 -36.19 3.19
C CYS A 86 3.29 -36.47 3.93
N ALA A 87 3.29 -37.33 4.95
CA ALA A 87 2.13 -37.64 5.79
C ALA A 87 1.63 -36.38 6.52
N GLU A 88 2.54 -35.68 7.22
CA GLU A 88 2.23 -34.42 7.91
C GLU A 88 1.74 -33.34 6.91
N ALA A 89 2.35 -33.27 5.72
CA ALA A 89 1.91 -32.34 4.69
C ALA A 89 0.49 -32.66 4.18
N LEU A 90 0.18 -33.93 3.95
CA LEU A 90 -1.15 -34.39 3.51
C LEU A 90 -2.22 -34.13 4.58
N GLU A 91 -1.90 -34.35 5.86
CA GLU A 91 -2.82 -34.11 6.98
C GLU A 91 -3.23 -32.63 7.04
N ILE A 92 -2.26 -31.71 6.99
CA ILE A 92 -2.54 -30.26 6.98
C ILE A 92 -3.31 -29.84 5.71
N ILE A 93 -2.99 -30.43 4.56
CA ILE A 93 -3.70 -30.18 3.29
C ILE A 93 -5.18 -30.58 3.39
N ASP A 94 -5.46 -31.77 3.92
CA ASP A 94 -6.80 -32.33 4.06
C ASP A 94 -7.62 -31.59 5.13
N GLU A 95 -7.02 -31.34 6.30
CA GLU A 95 -7.69 -30.65 7.42
C GLU A 95 -8.15 -29.23 7.06
N HIS A 96 -7.35 -28.51 6.26
CA HIS A 96 -7.63 -27.11 5.91
C HIS A 96 -8.14 -26.90 4.48
N ASP A 97 -8.39 -27.97 3.71
CA ASP A 97 -8.83 -27.94 2.31
C ASP A 97 -8.00 -26.99 1.44
N ILE A 98 -6.66 -27.10 1.52
CA ILE A 98 -5.71 -26.24 0.81
C ILE A 98 -4.96 -26.99 -0.29
N ARG A 99 -4.62 -26.30 -1.39
CA ARG A 99 -3.97 -26.93 -2.56
C ARG A 99 -2.44 -26.96 -2.50
N ALA A 100 -1.86 -26.14 -1.63
CA ALA A 100 -0.42 -26.04 -1.45
C ALA A 100 -0.08 -25.50 -0.08
N LEU A 101 1.11 -25.87 0.39
CA LEU A 101 1.69 -25.49 1.66
C LEU A 101 3.06 -24.84 1.44
N PRO A 102 3.28 -23.64 2.01
CA PRO A 102 4.61 -23.07 2.08
C PRO A 102 5.47 -23.89 3.06
N VAL A 103 6.71 -24.14 2.65
CA VAL A 103 7.72 -24.85 3.44
C VAL A 103 8.69 -23.82 4.01
N VAL A 104 8.92 -23.87 5.31
CA VAL A 104 9.77 -22.92 6.02
C VAL A 104 10.96 -23.62 6.69
N GLU A 105 12.05 -22.87 6.80
CA GLU A 105 13.19 -23.22 7.65
C GLU A 105 12.87 -22.95 9.14
N GLU A 106 13.67 -23.48 10.05
CA GLU A 106 13.50 -23.31 11.50
C GLU A 106 13.51 -21.83 11.94
N ASN A 107 14.21 -20.96 11.20
CA ASN A 107 14.26 -19.51 11.44
C ASN A 107 13.06 -18.73 10.87
N GLY A 108 12.10 -19.41 10.23
CA GLY A 108 10.91 -18.85 9.59
C GLY A 108 11.09 -18.34 8.16
N GLN A 109 12.28 -18.52 7.56
CA GLN A 109 12.51 -18.19 6.16
C GLN A 109 11.78 -19.16 5.23
N LEU A 110 11.30 -18.64 4.10
CA LEU A 110 10.69 -19.47 3.08
C LEU A 110 11.74 -20.35 2.40
N ALA A 111 11.59 -21.67 2.51
CA ALA A 111 12.42 -22.66 1.83
C ALA A 111 11.85 -23.03 0.45
N GLY A 112 10.52 -23.07 0.33
CA GLY A 112 9.84 -23.42 -0.91
C GLY A 112 8.35 -23.62 -0.70
N GLN A 113 7.72 -24.42 -1.57
CA GLN A 113 6.34 -24.85 -1.40
C GLN A 113 6.14 -26.29 -1.86
N VAL A 114 5.14 -26.96 -1.32
CA VAL A 114 4.66 -28.26 -1.79
C VAL A 114 3.19 -28.14 -2.16
N SER A 115 2.78 -28.78 -3.25
CA SER A 115 1.38 -28.84 -3.68
C SER A 115 0.82 -30.25 -3.55
N ILE A 116 -0.51 -30.36 -3.48
CA ILE A 116 -1.18 -31.66 -3.55
C ILE A 116 -0.85 -32.39 -4.86
N PHE A 117 -0.62 -31.65 -5.95
CA PHE A 117 -0.22 -32.21 -7.25
C PHE A 117 1.16 -32.86 -7.19
N SER A 118 2.16 -32.16 -6.63
CA SER A 118 3.53 -32.68 -6.47
C SER A 118 3.59 -33.90 -5.54
N LEU A 119 2.78 -33.91 -4.47
CA LEU A 119 2.65 -35.08 -3.60
C LEU A 119 1.97 -36.24 -4.34
N GLY A 120 0.90 -35.96 -5.09
CA GLY A 120 0.20 -36.94 -5.90
C GLY A 120 1.11 -37.62 -6.93
N GLU A 121 1.93 -36.87 -7.67
CA GLU A 121 2.88 -37.43 -8.65
C GLU A 121 3.90 -38.40 -8.04
N PHE A 122 4.31 -38.17 -6.79
CA PHE A 122 5.19 -39.08 -6.07
C PHE A 122 4.49 -40.40 -5.74
N PHE A 123 3.20 -40.36 -5.44
CA PHE A 123 2.41 -41.50 -4.98
C PHE A 123 1.72 -42.29 -6.09
N ILE A 124 1.60 -41.73 -7.30
CA ILE A 124 1.05 -42.41 -8.47
C ILE A 124 1.96 -43.58 -8.88
N PRO A 125 1.41 -44.80 -9.07
CA PRO A 125 2.18 -45.96 -9.52
C PRO A 125 2.92 -45.69 -10.83
N LYS A 126 4.20 -46.08 -10.90
CA LYS A 126 5.02 -46.01 -12.13
C LYS A 126 5.26 -47.43 -12.64
N PRO A 127 4.47 -47.93 -13.62
CA PRO A 127 4.53 -49.33 -14.05
C PRO A 127 5.92 -49.79 -14.52
N ASN A 128 6.69 -48.87 -15.09
CA ASN A 128 8.03 -49.14 -15.63
C ASN A 128 9.14 -49.10 -14.57
N ASP A 129 8.83 -48.73 -13.31
CA ASP A 129 9.81 -48.65 -12.23
C ASP A 129 9.19 -49.08 -10.89
N PRO A 130 8.98 -50.40 -10.69
CA PRO A 130 8.36 -50.94 -9.47
C PRO A 130 9.18 -50.69 -8.20
N ARG A 131 10.50 -50.47 -8.33
CA ARG A 131 11.38 -50.19 -7.18
C ARG A 131 11.05 -48.84 -6.56
N LYS A 132 10.87 -47.80 -7.37
CA LYS A 132 10.48 -46.47 -6.89
C LYS A 132 9.16 -46.48 -6.12
N MET A 133 8.26 -47.42 -6.39
CA MET A 133 7.00 -47.54 -5.65
C MET A 133 7.18 -48.01 -4.19
N ARG A 134 8.28 -48.69 -3.88
CA ARG A 134 8.60 -49.24 -2.56
C ARG A 134 9.62 -48.41 -1.80
N HIS A 135 10.28 -47.48 -2.48
CA HIS A 135 11.33 -46.65 -1.93
C HIS A 135 10.76 -45.54 -1.05
N VAL A 136 11.35 -45.35 0.12
CA VAL A 136 11.03 -44.27 1.07
C VAL A 136 12.33 -43.72 1.65
N LEU A 137 12.53 -42.41 1.57
CA LEU A 137 13.65 -41.71 2.22
C LEU A 137 13.16 -41.16 3.55
N THR A 138 13.48 -41.84 4.66
CA THR A 138 12.92 -41.51 5.98
C THR A 138 13.75 -42.06 7.14
N SER A 139 13.30 -41.81 8.37
CA SER A 139 13.83 -42.40 9.60
C SER A 139 12.77 -43.28 10.27
N ILE A 140 13.18 -44.16 11.18
CA ILE A 140 12.22 -45.02 11.90
C ILE A 140 11.30 -44.18 12.79
N GLY A 141 11.81 -43.09 13.37
CA GLY A 141 11.02 -42.13 14.12
C GLY A 141 9.87 -41.51 13.30
N HIS A 142 10.13 -41.13 12.05
CA HIS A 142 9.08 -40.63 11.13
C HIS A 142 8.02 -41.70 10.83
N ILE A 143 8.43 -42.95 10.61
CA ILE A 143 7.52 -44.06 10.36
C ILE A 143 6.62 -44.30 11.59
N ILE A 144 7.21 -44.34 12.79
CA ILE A 144 6.46 -44.50 14.05
C ILE A 144 5.42 -43.40 14.22
N ARG A 145 5.81 -42.13 14.01
CA ARG A 145 4.89 -40.99 14.10
C ARG A 145 3.75 -41.07 13.08
N SER A 146 4.07 -41.39 11.82
CA SER A 146 3.08 -41.48 10.74
C SER A 146 2.07 -42.61 10.97
N LEU A 147 2.53 -43.76 11.48
CA LEU A 147 1.66 -44.90 11.80
C LEU A 147 0.93 -44.78 13.14
N LYS A 148 1.34 -43.83 14.01
CA LYS A 148 0.97 -43.80 15.43
C LYS A 148 1.21 -45.18 16.08
N ALA A 149 2.34 -45.80 15.73
CA ALA A 149 2.65 -47.18 16.06
C ALA A 149 3.07 -47.36 17.53
N GLU A 150 2.78 -48.54 18.09
CA GLU A 150 3.35 -48.99 19.34
C GLU A 150 4.79 -49.48 19.12
N VAL A 151 5.69 -49.14 20.05
CA VAL A 151 7.13 -49.41 19.90
C VAL A 151 7.55 -50.51 20.87
N LEU A 152 8.00 -51.65 20.34
CA LEU A 152 8.52 -52.77 21.14
C LEU A 152 10.05 -52.73 21.25
N ASN A 153 10.72 -52.36 20.15
CA ASN A 153 12.16 -52.13 20.09
C ASN A 153 12.48 -51.09 19.01
N VAL A 154 13.41 -50.17 19.26
CA VAL A 154 13.84 -49.20 18.27
C VAL A 154 15.35 -48.99 18.34
N VAL A 155 15.99 -48.93 17.17
CA VAL A 155 17.42 -48.70 17.02
C VAL A 155 17.60 -47.51 16.09
N ASP A 156 18.44 -46.55 16.49
CA ASP A 156 18.75 -45.32 15.75
C ASP A 156 17.51 -44.63 15.13
N PRO A 157 16.52 -44.21 15.94
CA PRO A 157 15.22 -43.73 15.44
C PRO A 157 15.33 -42.50 14.51
N GLU A 158 16.33 -41.65 14.72
CA GLU A 158 16.50 -40.40 13.98
C GLU A 158 17.40 -40.53 12.73
N LEU A 159 17.96 -41.71 12.45
CA LEU A 159 18.79 -41.92 11.27
C LEU A 159 17.95 -41.90 9.99
N THR A 160 18.11 -40.85 9.19
CA THR A 160 17.53 -40.74 7.85
C THR A 160 18.34 -41.56 6.85
N GLN A 161 17.65 -42.41 6.08
CA GLN A 161 18.27 -43.28 5.08
C GLN A 161 17.24 -43.76 4.05
N ASP A 162 17.73 -44.31 2.94
CA ASP A 162 16.90 -44.98 1.94
C ASP A 162 16.40 -46.33 2.45
N LEU A 163 15.08 -46.52 2.43
CA LEU A 163 14.41 -47.73 2.87
C LEU A 163 13.47 -48.27 1.80
N TYR A 164 13.25 -49.58 1.83
CA TYR A 164 12.37 -50.27 0.88
C TYR A 164 11.28 -51.06 1.60
N VAL A 165 10.02 -50.70 1.36
CA VAL A 165 8.86 -51.34 1.96
C VAL A 165 8.56 -52.68 1.26
N ARG A 166 8.44 -53.74 2.06
CA ARG A 166 8.16 -55.11 1.60
C ARG A 166 7.03 -55.73 2.41
N VAL A 167 6.04 -56.29 1.73
CA VAL A 167 4.94 -57.01 2.38
C VAL A 167 5.25 -58.50 2.40
N GLY A 168 5.27 -59.09 3.60
CA GLY A 168 5.50 -60.51 3.87
C GLY A 168 4.34 -61.43 3.47
N ALA A 169 3.76 -61.24 2.28
CA ALA A 169 2.61 -62.00 1.80
C ALA A 169 2.98 -63.36 1.16
N MET A 170 4.23 -63.55 0.75
CA MET A 170 4.67 -64.76 0.02
C MET A 170 5.22 -65.85 0.96
N ASP A 171 5.27 -67.09 0.47
CA ASP A 171 5.89 -68.24 1.15
C ASP A 171 7.35 -67.95 1.56
N ILE A 172 7.81 -68.51 2.69
CA ILE A 172 9.14 -68.28 3.26
C ILE A 172 10.29 -68.62 2.30
N ARG A 173 10.09 -69.57 1.38
CA ARG A 173 11.06 -69.95 0.35
C ARG A 173 11.24 -68.85 -0.70
N SER A 174 10.18 -68.12 -1.01
CA SER A 174 10.18 -67.01 -1.97
C SER A 174 10.65 -65.69 -1.35
N PHE A 175 10.48 -65.51 -0.03
CA PHE A 175 10.86 -64.28 0.68
C PHE A 175 12.37 -63.94 0.57
N GLY A 176 13.23 -64.95 0.44
CA GLY A 176 14.70 -64.77 0.28
C GLY A 176 15.19 -64.71 -1.18
N ALA A 177 14.38 -65.14 -2.16
CA ALA A 177 14.80 -65.18 -3.56
C ALA A 177 14.76 -63.78 -4.22
N PHE A 178 13.87 -62.89 -3.77
CA PHE A 178 13.74 -61.52 -4.28
C PHE A 178 14.89 -60.59 -3.87
N THR A 179 15.57 -60.88 -2.75
CA THR A 179 16.73 -60.12 -2.28
C THR A 179 17.92 -60.18 -3.24
N GLU A 180 18.11 -61.33 -3.89
CA GLU A 180 19.24 -61.56 -4.81
C GLU A 180 19.01 -60.97 -6.21
N THR A 181 17.75 -60.87 -6.65
CA THR A 181 17.40 -60.38 -8.00
C THR A 181 17.37 -58.85 -8.08
N GLU A 182 17.09 -58.17 -6.96
CA GLU A 182 16.97 -56.71 -6.93
C GLU A 182 18.16 -55.98 -6.27
N GLY A 183 19.12 -56.68 -5.66
CA GLY A 183 20.31 -56.05 -5.07
C GLY A 183 20.02 -55.10 -3.90
N ILE A 184 18.85 -55.23 -3.26
CA ILE A 184 18.45 -54.44 -2.08
C ILE A 184 18.64 -55.32 -0.85
N THR A 185 19.46 -54.86 0.10
CA THR A 185 19.79 -55.66 1.29
C THR A 185 18.65 -55.66 2.31
N LEU A 186 18.58 -56.70 3.16
CA LEU A 186 17.58 -56.73 4.24
C LEU A 186 17.80 -55.58 5.25
N LYS A 187 19.05 -55.13 5.42
CA LYS A 187 19.40 -53.97 6.26
C LYS A 187 18.80 -52.64 5.81
N GLU A 188 18.30 -52.55 4.57
CA GLU A 188 17.62 -51.38 4.02
C GLU A 188 16.10 -51.63 3.88
N SER A 189 15.60 -52.76 4.40
CA SER A 189 14.21 -53.19 4.20
C SER A 189 13.34 -52.89 5.41
N VAL A 190 12.14 -52.39 5.14
CA VAL A 190 11.01 -52.31 6.09
C VAL A 190 10.07 -53.46 5.76
N VAL A 191 9.98 -54.46 6.64
CA VAL A 191 9.17 -55.66 6.44
C VAL A 191 7.84 -55.49 7.16
N VAL A 192 6.75 -55.55 6.40
CA VAL A 192 5.36 -55.46 6.89
C VAL A 192 4.75 -56.86 6.90
N VAL A 193 4.37 -57.36 8.07
CA VAL A 193 3.86 -58.73 8.24
C VAL A 193 2.79 -58.79 9.35
N GLY A 194 1.86 -59.74 9.26
CA GLY A 194 0.89 -60.03 10.34
C GLY A 194 1.42 -61.06 11.33
N ASP A 195 0.59 -62.05 11.65
CA ASP A 195 0.83 -63.19 12.59
C ASP A 195 1.80 -64.27 12.07
N ARG A 196 2.45 -64.06 10.94
CA ARG A 196 3.36 -65.04 10.35
C ARG A 196 4.72 -65.07 11.04
N TYR A 197 4.79 -65.81 12.13
CA TYR A 197 5.97 -66.02 12.96
C TYR A 197 7.22 -66.44 12.15
N ASP A 198 7.04 -67.31 11.16
CA ASP A 198 8.11 -67.79 10.27
C ASP A 198 8.81 -66.64 9.51
N ILE A 199 8.03 -65.67 9.02
CA ILE A 199 8.53 -64.49 8.33
C ILE A 199 9.13 -63.47 9.30
N GLN A 200 8.53 -63.30 10.49
CA GLN A 200 9.05 -62.42 11.55
C GLN A 200 10.47 -62.84 11.95
N GLN A 201 10.68 -64.13 12.27
CA GLN A 201 12.01 -64.65 12.62
C GLN A 201 13.01 -64.48 11.47
N LYS A 202 12.61 -64.77 10.23
CA LYS A 202 13.51 -64.64 9.08
C LYS A 202 13.91 -63.19 8.80
N ALA A 203 12.99 -62.25 8.97
CA ALA A 203 13.28 -60.82 8.84
C ALA A 203 14.32 -60.35 9.88
N ILE A 204 14.16 -60.78 11.14
CA ILE A 204 15.10 -60.45 12.21
C ILE A 204 16.46 -61.12 11.99
N GLN A 205 16.48 -62.40 11.60
CA GLN A 205 17.71 -63.14 11.25
C GLN A 205 18.49 -62.46 10.12
N GLY A 206 17.78 -61.96 9.12
CA GLY A 206 18.35 -61.24 7.99
C GLY A 206 18.81 -59.82 8.31
N GLY A 207 18.55 -59.32 9.53
CA GLY A 207 18.91 -57.98 9.96
C GLY A 207 18.07 -56.90 9.27
N ALA A 208 16.76 -57.12 9.15
CA ALA A 208 15.83 -56.11 8.65
C ALA A 208 16.01 -54.77 9.39
N ARG A 209 15.85 -53.63 8.73
CA ARG A 209 15.96 -52.35 9.44
C ARG A 209 14.82 -52.17 10.43
N LEU A 210 13.61 -52.52 9.98
CA LEU A 210 12.35 -52.38 10.69
C LEU A 210 11.44 -53.54 10.34
N LEU A 211 10.87 -54.17 11.37
CA LEU A 211 9.78 -55.12 11.28
C LEU A 211 8.51 -54.45 11.82
N VAL A 212 7.45 -54.43 11.01
CA VAL A 212 6.15 -53.84 11.33
C VAL A 212 5.12 -54.95 11.40
N ILE A 213 4.55 -55.15 12.59
CA ILE A 213 3.46 -56.10 12.82
C ILE A 213 2.13 -55.39 12.60
N THR A 214 1.27 -55.94 11.75
CA THR A 214 0.02 -55.28 11.33
C THR A 214 -1.21 -55.84 12.02
N GLY A 215 -2.30 -55.07 12.02
CA GLY A 215 -3.59 -55.46 12.59
C GLY A 215 -3.69 -55.36 14.12
N GLY A 216 -2.73 -54.70 14.79
CA GLY A 216 -2.71 -54.58 16.25
C GLY A 216 -2.52 -55.92 16.96
N LEU A 217 -1.85 -56.87 16.30
CA LEU A 217 -1.62 -58.21 16.83
C LEU A 217 -0.51 -58.20 17.89
N ASP A 218 -0.70 -59.01 18.94
CA ASP A 218 0.33 -59.26 19.93
C ASP A 218 1.53 -60.00 19.31
N VAL A 219 2.71 -59.75 19.87
CA VAL A 219 3.97 -60.34 19.45
C VAL A 219 4.53 -61.16 20.60
N GLU A 220 4.94 -62.40 20.32
CA GLU A 220 5.56 -63.26 21.33
C GLU A 220 6.85 -62.64 21.88
N ASP A 221 7.07 -62.74 23.19
CA ASP A 221 8.23 -62.17 23.87
C ASP A 221 9.57 -62.63 23.26
N GLU A 222 9.63 -63.89 22.81
CA GLU A 222 10.80 -64.46 22.13
C GLU A 222 11.21 -63.67 20.88
N VAL A 223 10.24 -63.15 20.11
CA VAL A 223 10.48 -62.36 18.90
C VAL A 223 11.01 -60.98 19.28
N VAL A 224 10.49 -60.40 20.36
CA VAL A 224 10.92 -59.09 20.87
C VAL A 224 12.36 -59.14 21.39
N GLU A 225 12.70 -60.17 22.17
CA GLU A 225 14.08 -60.40 22.63
C GLU A 225 15.01 -60.65 21.44
N PHE A 226 14.60 -61.47 20.48
CA PHE A 226 15.39 -61.75 19.29
C PHE A 226 15.65 -60.50 18.44
N ALA A 227 14.66 -59.59 18.33
CA ALA A 227 14.82 -58.31 17.67
C ALA A 227 15.81 -57.39 18.40
N ARG A 228 15.80 -57.37 19.74
CA ARG A 228 16.75 -56.61 20.56
C ARG A 228 18.18 -57.11 20.36
N ASP A 229 18.40 -58.42 20.45
CA ASP A 229 19.72 -59.03 20.30
C ASP A 229 20.34 -58.79 18.92
N ARG A 230 19.51 -58.77 17.87
CA ARG A 230 19.95 -58.53 16.49
C ARG A 230 19.95 -57.05 16.09
N GLY A 231 19.52 -56.14 16.97
CA GLY A 231 19.46 -54.71 16.68
C GLY A 231 18.42 -54.33 15.61
N VAL A 232 17.33 -55.09 15.50
CA VAL A 232 16.25 -54.86 14.53
C VAL A 232 15.14 -54.06 15.19
N SER A 233 14.71 -52.95 14.58
CA SER A 233 13.57 -52.19 15.10
C SER A 233 12.27 -52.96 14.89
N LEU A 234 11.38 -52.95 15.87
CA LEU A 234 10.12 -53.69 15.90
C LEU A 234 9.00 -52.81 16.44
N ILE A 235 7.96 -52.63 15.63
CA ILE A 235 6.80 -51.79 15.95
C ILE A 235 5.49 -52.50 15.57
N ILE A 236 4.39 -52.12 16.23
CA ILE A 236 3.04 -52.62 15.92
C ILE A 236 2.21 -51.48 15.32
N SER A 237 1.61 -51.74 14.17
CA SER A 237 0.59 -50.91 13.52
C SER A 237 -0.79 -51.51 13.75
N ALA A 238 -1.74 -50.68 14.19
CA ALA A 238 -3.14 -51.09 14.31
C ALA A 238 -3.82 -51.32 12.94
N ALA A 239 -3.26 -50.78 11.86
CA ALA A 239 -3.82 -50.89 10.51
C ALA A 239 -3.44 -52.21 9.81
N ASP A 240 -4.19 -52.60 8.78
CA ASP A 240 -3.88 -53.77 7.96
C ASP A 240 -2.60 -53.59 7.12
N SER A 241 -2.13 -54.66 6.47
CA SER A 241 -0.89 -54.66 5.71
C SER A 241 -0.85 -53.70 4.52
N ALA A 242 -1.97 -53.49 3.83
CA ALA A 242 -2.03 -52.56 2.70
C ALA A 242 -2.00 -51.11 3.18
N THR A 243 -2.86 -50.78 4.16
CA THR A 243 -2.93 -49.45 4.78
C THR A 243 -1.60 -49.08 5.44
N THR A 244 -1.01 -49.99 6.22
CA THR A 244 0.32 -49.79 6.85
C THR A 244 1.39 -49.49 5.80
N SER A 245 1.44 -50.27 4.71
CA SER A 245 2.41 -50.05 3.63
C SER A 245 2.24 -48.67 2.97
N TRP A 246 0.99 -48.22 2.82
CA TRP A 246 0.69 -46.92 2.23
C TRP A 246 1.10 -45.77 3.16
N ILE A 247 0.81 -45.88 4.47
CA ILE A 247 1.22 -44.89 5.47
C ILE A 247 2.74 -44.80 5.58
N ILE A 248 3.46 -45.93 5.59
CA ILE A 248 4.94 -45.93 5.58
C ILE A 248 5.47 -45.17 4.36
N ARG A 249 4.80 -45.30 3.20
CA ARG A 249 5.17 -44.55 2.00
C ARG A 249 5.02 -43.04 2.18
N THR A 250 3.97 -42.61 2.87
CA THR A 250 3.75 -41.19 3.22
C THR A 250 4.73 -40.68 4.29
N ALA A 251 5.39 -41.55 5.04
CA ALA A 251 6.43 -41.17 6.01
C ALA A 251 7.74 -40.68 5.35
N THR A 252 7.84 -40.71 4.02
CA THR A 252 8.97 -40.13 3.27
C THR A 252 9.13 -38.64 3.59
N LEU A 253 10.38 -38.19 3.74
CA LEU A 253 10.69 -36.77 3.92
C LEU A 253 10.17 -35.94 2.75
N LEU A 254 9.68 -34.75 3.06
CA LEU A 254 9.12 -33.82 2.08
C LEU A 254 10.18 -33.24 1.12
N GLU A 255 11.45 -33.23 1.55
CA GLU A 255 12.53 -32.51 0.89
C GLU A 255 12.64 -32.72 -0.64
N PRO A 256 12.52 -33.95 -1.19
CA PRO A 256 12.56 -34.18 -2.63
C PRO A 256 11.38 -33.59 -3.42
N MET A 257 10.28 -33.24 -2.74
CA MET A 257 9.03 -32.75 -3.33
C MET A 257 8.87 -31.23 -3.18
N ILE A 258 9.79 -30.58 -2.46
CA ILE A 258 9.79 -29.12 -2.28
C ILE A 258 10.14 -28.47 -3.62
N ASN A 259 9.24 -27.64 -4.13
CA ASN A 259 9.60 -26.71 -5.19
C ASN A 259 10.26 -25.47 -4.55
N CYS A 260 11.55 -25.29 -4.78
CA CYS A 260 12.32 -24.13 -4.30
C CYS A 260 12.21 -22.90 -5.22
N ASP A 261 11.76 -23.07 -6.47
CA ASP A 261 11.51 -21.97 -7.41
C ASP A 261 10.09 -21.43 -7.21
N VAL A 262 9.94 -20.63 -6.16
CA VAL A 262 8.65 -20.05 -5.77
C VAL A 262 8.65 -18.55 -6.01
N PRO A 263 7.67 -18.01 -6.75
CA PRO A 263 7.49 -16.57 -6.85
C PRO A 263 7.18 -15.99 -5.47
N THR A 264 7.98 -15.01 -5.06
CA THR A 264 7.81 -14.27 -3.79
C THR A 264 7.52 -12.81 -4.06
N PHE A 265 6.76 -12.19 -3.14
CA PHE A 265 6.36 -10.80 -3.23
C PHE A 265 6.58 -10.09 -1.89
N GLY A 266 6.92 -8.81 -1.93
CA GLY A 266 6.93 -7.94 -0.77
C GLY A 266 5.53 -7.48 -0.38
N SER A 267 5.31 -7.22 0.90
CA SER A 267 3.99 -6.78 1.40
C SER A 267 3.55 -5.41 0.85
N ASP A 268 4.49 -4.53 0.54
CA ASP A 268 4.24 -3.19 0.00
C ASP A 268 4.17 -3.13 -1.52
N GLU A 269 4.34 -4.25 -2.24
CA GLU A 269 4.24 -4.25 -3.69
C GLU A 269 2.81 -3.89 -4.16
N LYS A 270 2.72 -3.12 -5.25
CA LYS A 270 1.43 -2.72 -5.84
C LYS A 270 0.72 -3.94 -6.43
N VAL A 271 -0.57 -4.10 -6.11
CA VAL A 271 -1.38 -5.23 -6.59
C VAL A 271 -1.40 -5.31 -8.12
N MET A 272 -1.49 -4.18 -8.84
CA MET A 272 -1.47 -4.17 -10.30
C MET A 272 -0.13 -4.60 -10.91
N SER A 273 0.98 -4.37 -10.21
CA SER A 273 2.29 -4.88 -10.61
C SER A 273 2.34 -6.40 -10.47
N VAL A 274 1.87 -6.90 -9.32
CA VAL A 274 1.80 -8.33 -9.02
C VAL A 274 0.88 -9.07 -9.98
N LYS A 275 -0.32 -8.53 -10.28
CA LYS A 275 -1.26 -9.09 -11.26
C LYS A 275 -0.62 -9.35 -12.62
N ARG A 276 0.23 -8.42 -13.09
CA ARG A 276 0.96 -8.59 -14.36
C ARG A 276 2.04 -9.66 -14.26
N LYS A 277 2.81 -9.69 -13.16
CA LYS A 277 3.88 -10.69 -12.94
C LYS A 277 3.36 -12.12 -12.93
N ILE A 278 2.17 -12.36 -12.35
CA ILE A 278 1.65 -13.71 -12.15
C ILE A 278 0.66 -14.18 -13.23
N ALA A 279 0.35 -13.33 -14.22
CA ALA A 279 -0.67 -13.61 -15.22
C ALA A 279 -0.42 -14.95 -15.95
N THR A 280 0.85 -15.23 -16.24
CA THR A 280 1.31 -16.44 -16.94
C THR A 280 1.67 -17.61 -16.01
N GLN A 281 1.69 -17.39 -14.69
CA GLN A 281 2.11 -18.41 -13.72
C GLN A 281 0.93 -19.30 -13.31
N SER A 282 1.16 -20.60 -13.14
CA SER A 282 0.14 -21.59 -12.73
C SER A 282 0.19 -21.96 -11.24
N ALA A 283 0.96 -21.22 -10.43
CA ALA A 283 1.10 -21.50 -9.01
C ALA A 283 -0.25 -21.38 -8.27
N PRO A 284 -0.58 -22.33 -7.37
CA PRO A 284 -1.83 -22.32 -6.60
C PRO A 284 -1.87 -21.20 -5.55
N ILE A 285 -0.72 -20.88 -4.96
CA ILE A 285 -0.51 -19.83 -3.98
C ILE A 285 0.76 -19.04 -4.32
N PHE A 286 0.83 -17.81 -3.81
CA PHE A 286 1.97 -16.92 -3.90
C PHE A 286 2.38 -16.49 -2.50
N CYS A 287 3.68 -16.59 -2.20
CA CYS A 287 4.20 -16.32 -0.87
C CYS A 287 4.57 -14.84 -0.73
N VAL A 288 4.20 -14.24 0.40
CA VAL A 288 4.58 -12.88 0.77
C VAL A 288 5.65 -12.95 1.84
N VAL A 289 6.78 -12.29 1.59
CA VAL A 289 7.93 -12.30 2.48
C VAL A 289 8.32 -10.90 2.95
N ASP A 290 8.97 -10.82 4.11
CA ASP A 290 9.61 -9.60 4.58
C ASP A 290 11.01 -9.41 3.95
N GLU A 291 11.71 -8.36 4.36
CA GLU A 291 13.08 -8.04 3.91
C GLU A 291 14.10 -9.15 4.23
N ASN A 292 13.84 -9.96 5.25
CA ASN A 292 14.68 -11.07 5.68
C ASN A 292 14.28 -12.42 5.04
N LYS A 293 13.40 -12.39 4.03
CA LYS A 293 12.78 -13.58 3.40
C LYS A 293 11.95 -14.45 4.35
N LYS A 294 11.50 -13.92 5.48
CA LYS A 294 10.55 -14.63 6.35
C LYS A 294 9.16 -14.59 5.76
N LEU A 295 8.47 -15.71 5.83
CA LEU A 295 7.10 -15.81 5.34
C LEU A 295 6.15 -15.04 6.28
N ILE A 296 5.49 -14.02 5.74
CA ILE A 296 4.55 -13.15 6.49
C ILE A 296 3.10 -13.25 6.01
N GLY A 297 2.87 -13.86 4.85
CA GLY A 297 1.53 -14.06 4.33
C GLY A 297 1.50 -14.84 3.03
N LEU A 298 0.30 -15.10 2.53
CA LEU A 298 0.06 -15.74 1.24
C LEU A 298 -1.15 -15.13 0.55
N PHE A 299 -1.19 -15.20 -0.78
CA PHE A 299 -2.38 -14.89 -1.55
C PHE A 299 -2.52 -15.85 -2.73
N SER A 300 -3.75 -16.06 -3.18
CA SER A 300 -4.08 -16.82 -4.39
C SER A 300 -4.54 -15.89 -5.51
N LYS A 301 -4.69 -16.41 -6.73
CA LYS A 301 -5.30 -15.63 -7.82
C LYS A 301 -6.72 -15.15 -7.50
N ALA A 302 -7.46 -15.91 -6.70
CA ALA A 302 -8.80 -15.52 -6.28
C ALA A 302 -8.78 -14.31 -5.33
N ASP A 303 -7.75 -14.19 -4.49
CA ASP A 303 -7.63 -13.05 -3.57
C ASP A 303 -7.40 -11.71 -4.31
N LEU A 304 -6.84 -11.74 -5.53
CA LEU A 304 -6.65 -10.55 -6.38
C LEU A 304 -7.94 -10.01 -6.99
N LEU A 305 -9.00 -10.82 -6.99
CA LEU A 305 -10.33 -10.44 -7.45
C LEU A 305 -11.17 -9.85 -6.31
N LYS A 306 -10.71 -9.97 -5.07
CA LYS A 306 -11.42 -9.37 -3.92
C LYS A 306 -11.41 -7.85 -4.06
N PRO A 307 -12.53 -7.19 -3.73
CA PRO A 307 -12.57 -5.74 -3.71
C PRO A 307 -11.62 -5.24 -2.62
N VAL A 308 -10.84 -4.22 -2.97
CA VAL A 308 -9.99 -3.54 -2.00
C VAL A 308 -10.91 -2.85 -0.99
N PRO A 309 -10.64 -2.99 0.33
CA PRO A 309 -11.53 -2.47 1.35
C PRO A 309 -11.66 -0.93 1.29
N THR A 310 -10.63 -0.23 0.82
CA THR A 310 -10.61 1.23 0.75
C THR A 310 -11.75 1.78 -0.11
N ARG A 311 -12.53 2.67 0.49
CA ARG A 311 -13.64 3.39 -0.15
C ARG A 311 -13.36 4.89 -0.13
N LEU A 312 -13.67 5.58 -1.22
CA LEU A 312 -13.46 7.01 -1.37
C LEU A 312 -14.76 7.76 -1.64
N VAL A 313 -14.88 8.93 -1.04
CA VAL A 313 -15.73 10.01 -1.50
C VAL A 313 -14.83 11.11 -2.03
N LEU A 314 -15.08 11.56 -3.25
CA LEU A 314 -14.39 12.71 -3.81
C LEU A 314 -15.25 13.96 -3.56
N VAL A 315 -14.63 14.99 -2.99
CA VAL A 315 -15.25 16.31 -2.86
C VAL A 315 -14.46 17.30 -3.71
N ASP A 316 -15.14 18.28 -4.28
CA ASP A 316 -14.51 19.41 -4.98
C ASP A 316 -13.74 19.06 -6.27
N HIS A 317 -13.83 17.80 -6.70
CA HIS A 317 -13.32 17.35 -7.98
C HIS A 317 -13.91 16.00 -8.35
N ASN A 318 -13.88 15.71 -9.64
CA ASN A 318 -14.26 14.41 -10.18
C ASN A 318 -13.19 13.83 -11.15
N GLU A 319 -12.19 14.62 -11.53
CA GLU A 319 -11.10 14.21 -12.43
C GLU A 319 -10.04 13.37 -11.70
N LEU A 320 -9.73 12.15 -12.19
CA LEU A 320 -8.70 11.29 -11.57
C LEU A 320 -7.30 11.91 -11.54
N GLY A 321 -6.98 12.81 -12.48
CA GLY A 321 -5.70 13.51 -12.49
C GLY A 321 -5.50 14.44 -11.28
N GLN A 322 -6.61 14.88 -10.67
CA GLN A 322 -6.63 15.71 -9.48
C GLN A 322 -6.84 14.89 -8.20
N ALA A 323 -7.22 13.62 -8.31
CA ALA A 323 -7.48 12.76 -7.16
C ALA A 323 -6.19 12.23 -6.50
N VAL A 324 -6.34 11.66 -5.31
CA VAL A 324 -5.27 10.94 -4.61
C VAL A 324 -4.70 9.81 -5.47
N ASN A 325 -3.40 9.58 -5.38
CA ASN A 325 -2.73 8.51 -6.13
C ASN A 325 -3.39 7.16 -5.85
N GLY A 326 -3.74 6.41 -6.90
CA GLY A 326 -4.43 5.13 -6.77
C GLY A 326 -5.96 5.23 -6.67
N ALA A 327 -6.56 6.43 -6.75
CA ALA A 327 -8.02 6.61 -6.69
C ALA A 327 -8.78 5.78 -7.74
N GLY A 328 -8.21 5.59 -8.93
CA GLY A 328 -8.80 4.75 -9.99
C GLY A 328 -8.72 3.24 -9.73
N GLU A 329 -8.02 2.80 -8.68
CA GLU A 329 -7.85 1.39 -8.31
C GLU A 329 -8.67 1.00 -7.07
N VAL A 330 -9.43 1.95 -6.50
CA VAL A 330 -10.26 1.76 -5.29
C VAL A 330 -11.71 2.12 -5.56
N ASN A 331 -12.59 1.79 -4.61
CA ASN A 331 -14.02 2.02 -4.77
C ASN A 331 -14.37 3.49 -4.46
N ILE A 332 -14.53 4.31 -5.50
CA ILE A 332 -15.19 5.61 -5.37
C ILE A 332 -16.69 5.33 -5.19
N VAL A 333 -17.26 5.78 -4.07
CA VAL A 333 -18.66 5.51 -3.70
C VAL A 333 -19.54 6.74 -3.78
N GLU A 334 -18.97 7.94 -3.64
CA GLU A 334 -19.69 9.20 -3.79
C GLU A 334 -18.80 10.28 -4.41
N ILE A 335 -19.40 11.21 -5.15
CA ILE A 335 -18.75 12.42 -5.67
C ILE A 335 -19.66 13.62 -5.40
N ILE A 336 -19.13 14.65 -4.73
CA ILE A 336 -19.78 15.94 -4.46
C ILE A 336 -18.93 17.04 -5.08
N ASP A 337 -19.43 17.70 -6.11
CA ASP A 337 -18.60 18.61 -6.91
C ASP A 337 -19.43 19.77 -7.50
N HIS A 338 -18.76 20.82 -7.92
CA HIS A 338 -19.34 21.95 -8.65
C HIS A 338 -18.63 22.25 -9.98
N HIS A 339 -17.59 21.47 -10.31
CA HIS A 339 -16.82 21.60 -11.52
C HIS A 339 -17.49 20.94 -12.74
N ARG A 340 -16.84 21.10 -13.90
CA ARG A 340 -17.18 20.37 -15.11
C ARG A 340 -16.97 18.86 -14.91
N LEU A 341 -17.77 18.07 -15.61
CA LEU A 341 -17.64 16.61 -15.57
C LEU A 341 -16.52 16.11 -16.49
N ALA A 342 -15.57 15.40 -15.88
CA ALA A 342 -14.52 14.64 -16.55
C ALA A 342 -14.15 13.40 -15.70
N ASN A 343 -15.18 12.78 -15.10
CA ASN A 343 -15.05 11.67 -14.17
C ASN A 343 -14.75 10.35 -14.88
N PRO A 344 -14.06 9.41 -14.21
CA PRO A 344 -13.85 8.07 -14.74
C PRO A 344 -15.16 7.27 -14.74
N ALA A 345 -15.19 6.19 -15.52
CA ALA A 345 -16.24 5.18 -15.42
C ALA A 345 -16.16 4.46 -14.06
N THR A 346 -17.29 4.34 -13.38
CA THR A 346 -17.40 3.57 -12.14
C THR A 346 -17.90 2.15 -12.43
N ALA A 347 -17.40 1.16 -11.71
CA ALA A 347 -17.84 -0.23 -11.89
C ALA A 347 -19.25 -0.49 -11.33
N GLN A 348 -19.73 0.36 -10.44
CA GLN A 348 -21.05 0.28 -9.80
C GLN A 348 -21.70 1.67 -9.77
N PRO A 349 -23.04 1.77 -9.63
CA PRO A 349 -23.71 3.04 -9.36
C PRO A 349 -23.18 3.70 -8.07
N ILE A 350 -22.95 5.00 -8.13
CA ILE A 350 -22.46 5.81 -7.00
C ILE A 350 -23.41 6.97 -6.71
N PHE A 351 -23.35 7.52 -5.50
CA PHE A 351 -24.02 8.79 -5.24
C PHE A 351 -23.22 9.91 -5.91
N PHE A 352 -23.86 10.65 -6.80
CA PHE A 352 -23.19 11.70 -7.56
C PHE A 352 -24.02 12.99 -7.47
N ARG A 353 -23.47 14.03 -6.86
CA ARG A 353 -24.12 15.34 -6.73
C ARG A 353 -23.20 16.40 -7.33
N ASN A 354 -23.61 16.94 -8.47
CA ASN A 354 -22.94 18.07 -9.11
C ASN A 354 -23.90 19.25 -9.24
N GLU A 355 -23.54 20.40 -8.69
CA GLU A 355 -24.37 21.61 -8.74
C GLU A 355 -23.60 22.76 -9.40
N ILE A 356 -24.31 23.61 -10.14
CA ILE A 356 -23.73 24.84 -10.70
C ILE A 356 -23.80 25.90 -9.61
N ILE A 357 -22.82 25.88 -8.70
CA ILE A 357 -22.75 26.74 -7.50
C ILE A 357 -21.30 27.16 -7.24
N GLY A 358 -21.10 28.20 -6.41
CA GLY A 358 -19.80 28.83 -6.22
C GLY A 358 -18.75 27.98 -5.49
N SER A 359 -19.16 27.03 -4.64
CA SER A 359 -18.24 26.16 -3.88
C SER A 359 -18.85 24.81 -3.53
N THR A 360 -18.02 23.80 -3.25
CA THR A 360 -18.48 22.51 -2.73
C THR A 360 -19.01 22.64 -1.29
N SER A 361 -18.46 23.56 -0.49
CA SER A 361 -19.00 23.87 0.84
C SER A 361 -20.45 24.33 0.78
N SER A 362 -20.83 25.09 -0.25
CA SER A 362 -22.23 25.51 -0.48
C SER A 362 -23.15 24.32 -0.78
N ILE A 363 -22.66 23.31 -1.50
CA ILE A 363 -23.43 22.07 -1.74
C ILE A 363 -23.69 21.36 -0.41
N ILE A 364 -22.68 21.27 0.45
CA ILE A 364 -22.82 20.60 1.75
C ILE A 364 -23.73 21.39 2.68
N ALA A 365 -23.63 22.72 2.70
CA ALA A 365 -24.55 23.59 3.44
C ALA A 365 -26.00 23.39 2.96
N SER A 366 -26.20 23.25 1.65
CA SER A 366 -27.51 22.92 1.06
C SER A 366 -28.03 21.54 1.48
N LEU A 367 -27.14 20.57 1.67
CA LEU A 367 -27.51 19.24 2.18
C LEU A 367 -28.04 19.31 3.60
N TYR A 368 -27.39 20.07 4.49
CA TYR A 368 -27.89 20.32 5.85
C TYR A 368 -29.28 20.96 5.83
N GLN A 369 -29.48 22.02 5.03
CA GLN A 369 -30.78 22.67 4.89
C GLN A 369 -31.85 21.70 4.36
N SER A 370 -31.53 20.93 3.32
CA SER A 370 -32.46 19.97 2.69
C SER A 370 -32.84 18.83 3.65
N ALA A 371 -31.92 18.43 4.53
CA ALA A 371 -32.17 17.43 5.55
C ALA A 371 -32.93 17.98 6.78
N GLY A 372 -33.09 19.30 6.89
CA GLY A 372 -33.67 19.94 8.08
C GLY A 372 -32.79 19.80 9.32
N ILE A 373 -31.47 19.65 9.15
CA ILE A 373 -30.50 19.43 10.22
C ILE A 373 -29.62 20.68 10.37
N GLN A 374 -29.43 21.16 11.60
CA GLN A 374 -28.47 22.24 11.86
C GLN A 374 -27.05 21.69 12.04
N PRO A 375 -26.04 22.22 11.33
CA PRO A 375 -24.64 21.93 11.62
C PRO A 375 -24.24 22.50 12.99
N THR A 376 -23.14 22.00 13.56
CA THR A 376 -22.54 22.63 14.74
C THR A 376 -21.93 23.98 14.37
N PRO A 377 -21.75 24.91 15.32
CA PRO A 377 -21.15 26.23 15.03
C PRO A 377 -19.79 26.15 14.32
N ALA A 378 -18.94 25.21 14.74
CA ALA A 378 -17.64 24.97 14.10
C ALA A 378 -17.78 24.51 12.64
N ILE A 379 -18.69 23.57 12.34
CA ILE A 379 -18.91 23.07 10.98
C ILE A 379 -19.56 24.14 10.09
N ALA A 380 -20.48 24.94 10.64
CA ALA A 380 -21.04 26.09 9.93
C ALA A 380 -19.95 27.10 9.54
N GLY A 381 -19.04 27.40 10.47
CA GLY A 381 -17.91 28.29 10.23
C GLY A 381 -16.92 27.79 9.19
N ILE A 382 -16.62 26.48 9.19
CA ILE A 382 -15.79 25.83 8.15
C ILE A 382 -16.45 25.92 6.77
N MET A 383 -17.74 25.58 6.66
CA MET A 383 -18.46 25.71 5.38
C MET A 383 -18.46 27.17 4.90
N MET A 384 -18.57 28.13 5.83
CA MET A 384 -18.51 29.55 5.50
C MET A 384 -17.13 29.94 4.96
N ALA A 385 -16.04 29.46 5.57
CA ALA A 385 -14.69 29.74 5.12
C ALA A 385 -14.36 29.13 3.74
N GLY A 386 -14.80 27.90 3.48
CA GLY A 386 -14.67 27.26 2.16
C GLY A 386 -15.43 28.03 1.07
N LEU A 387 -16.70 28.38 1.36
CA LEU A 387 -17.52 29.20 0.47
C LEU A 387 -16.87 30.55 0.16
N ILE A 388 -16.41 31.28 1.19
CA ILE A 388 -15.77 32.58 1.01
C ILE A 388 -14.47 32.46 0.19
N SER A 389 -13.70 31.39 0.39
CA SER A 389 -12.46 31.16 -0.36
C SER A 389 -12.72 31.05 -1.86
N ASP A 390 -13.64 30.20 -2.30
CA ASP A 390 -13.85 29.91 -3.72
C ASP A 390 -14.69 30.96 -4.44
N THR A 391 -15.63 31.57 -3.71
CA THR A 391 -16.46 32.65 -4.26
C THR A 391 -15.77 34.00 -4.20
N LEU A 392 -14.57 34.10 -3.62
CA LEU A 392 -13.91 35.37 -3.34
C LEU A 392 -14.85 36.33 -2.59
N ASN A 393 -15.48 35.83 -1.53
CA ASN A 393 -16.55 36.52 -0.80
C ASN A 393 -17.66 37.05 -1.72
N LEU A 394 -18.21 36.15 -2.54
CA LEU A 394 -19.24 36.41 -3.56
C LEU A 394 -18.85 37.33 -4.74
N GLN A 395 -17.58 37.69 -4.88
CA GLN A 395 -17.10 38.53 -5.98
C GLN A 395 -16.70 37.72 -7.22
N SER A 396 -16.49 36.42 -7.08
CA SER A 396 -16.19 35.51 -8.18
C SER A 396 -17.37 35.40 -9.16
N PRO A 397 -17.13 35.30 -10.47
CA PRO A 397 -18.18 35.06 -11.46
C PRO A 397 -18.89 33.71 -11.30
N THR A 398 -18.33 32.77 -10.54
CA THR A 398 -18.96 31.47 -10.23
C THR A 398 -19.98 31.56 -9.10
N SER A 399 -20.00 32.67 -8.36
CA SER A 399 -20.91 32.88 -7.24
C SER A 399 -22.37 32.96 -7.70
N THR A 400 -23.26 32.32 -6.96
CA THR A 400 -24.70 32.28 -7.25
C THR A 400 -25.53 32.93 -6.15
N GLN A 401 -26.80 33.22 -6.44
CA GLN A 401 -27.73 33.70 -5.41
C GLN A 401 -27.83 32.73 -4.23
N LYS A 402 -27.71 31.43 -4.50
CA LYS A 402 -27.77 30.40 -3.46
C LYS A 402 -26.58 30.50 -2.50
N ASP A 403 -25.38 30.85 -3.00
CA ASP A 403 -24.23 31.14 -2.13
C ASP A 403 -24.50 32.36 -1.23
N ALA A 404 -25.08 33.41 -1.81
CA ALA A 404 -25.44 34.63 -1.09
C ALA A 404 -26.50 34.40 0.00
N ASP A 405 -27.43 33.47 -0.22
CA ASP A 405 -28.46 33.10 0.77
C ASP A 405 -27.91 32.19 1.88
N LEU A 406 -26.95 31.31 1.55
CA LEU A 406 -26.33 30.38 2.50
C LEU A 406 -25.39 31.09 3.49
N LEU A 407 -24.66 32.11 3.05
CA LEU A 407 -23.68 32.81 3.89
C LEU A 407 -24.28 33.40 5.19
N PRO A 408 -25.35 34.23 5.16
CA PRO A 408 -25.97 34.75 6.37
C PRO A 408 -26.51 33.65 7.29
N TRP A 409 -27.04 32.57 6.70
CA TRP A 409 -27.51 31.42 7.46
C TRP A 409 -26.36 30.73 8.21
N LEU A 410 -25.24 30.46 7.54
CA LEU A 410 -24.03 29.88 8.16
C LEU A 410 -23.45 30.80 9.23
N ALA A 411 -23.34 32.11 8.95
CA ALA A 411 -22.85 33.11 9.89
C ALA A 411 -23.66 33.12 11.19
N SER A 412 -24.99 33.05 11.07
CA SER A 412 -25.89 33.03 12.23
C SER A 412 -25.69 31.81 13.14
N ILE A 413 -25.36 30.65 12.56
CA ILE A 413 -25.12 29.41 13.31
C ILE A 413 -23.71 29.38 13.90
N ALA A 414 -22.72 29.85 13.13
CA ALA A 414 -21.32 29.91 13.55
C ALA A 414 -21.07 30.96 14.64
N GLY A 415 -21.93 31.98 14.74
CA GLY A 415 -21.80 33.06 15.71
C GLY A 415 -20.63 34.01 15.40
N VAL A 416 -20.35 34.21 14.11
CA VAL A 416 -19.27 35.06 13.59
C VAL A 416 -19.80 35.92 12.44
N THR A 417 -19.13 37.03 12.12
CA THR A 417 -19.52 37.84 10.97
C THR A 417 -18.88 37.33 9.68
N ILE A 418 -19.46 37.71 8.54
CA ILE A 418 -18.93 37.35 7.22
C ILE A 418 -17.57 38.05 7.02
N GLU A 419 -17.46 39.31 7.45
CA GLU A 419 -16.25 40.13 7.37
C GLU A 419 -15.11 39.51 8.18
N GLU A 420 -15.37 39.05 9.40
CA GLU A 420 -14.35 38.41 10.25
C GLU A 420 -13.73 37.17 9.58
N ILE A 421 -14.54 36.37 8.89
CA ILE A 421 -14.05 35.17 8.21
C ILE A 421 -13.43 35.51 6.85
N ALA A 422 -13.95 36.48 6.12
CA ALA A 422 -13.30 36.98 4.91
C ALA A 422 -11.90 37.52 5.22
N ASP A 423 -11.77 38.36 6.25
CA ASP A 423 -10.49 38.87 6.71
C ASP A 423 -9.55 37.73 7.11
N LEU A 424 -10.05 36.72 7.84
CA LEU A 424 -9.26 35.55 8.18
C LEU A 424 -8.78 34.81 6.90
N VAL A 425 -9.67 34.51 5.97
CA VAL A 425 -9.38 33.71 4.76
C VAL A 425 -8.39 34.43 3.83
N PHE A 426 -8.57 35.73 3.60
CA PHE A 426 -7.74 36.48 2.65
C PHE A 426 -6.43 36.98 3.26
N ASN A 427 -6.41 37.37 4.55
CA ASN A 427 -5.19 37.90 5.17
C ASN A 427 -4.26 36.82 5.72
N SER A 428 -4.77 35.64 6.09
CA SER A 428 -3.94 34.54 6.63
C SER A 428 -2.94 33.95 5.63
N GLY A 429 -3.18 34.14 4.32
CA GLY A 429 -2.29 33.72 3.25
C GLY A 429 -1.29 34.79 2.79
N SER A 430 -1.45 36.04 3.22
CA SER A 430 -0.60 37.15 2.79
C SER A 430 0.78 37.07 3.44
N ILE A 431 1.81 36.84 2.63
CA ILE A 431 3.20 36.82 3.11
C ILE A 431 3.58 38.22 3.61
N ILE A 432 3.03 39.26 2.97
CA ILE A 432 3.26 40.67 3.32
C ILE A 432 2.76 40.99 4.73
N LEU A 433 1.63 40.42 5.16
CA LEU A 433 1.08 40.68 6.50
C LEU A 433 1.68 39.79 7.58
N THR A 434 2.16 38.60 7.21
CA THR A 434 2.62 37.58 8.16
C THR A 434 4.13 37.61 8.39
N SER A 435 4.89 38.31 7.55
CA SER A 435 6.35 38.35 7.57
C SER A 435 6.89 39.79 7.60
N SER A 436 8.15 39.97 8.03
CA SER A 436 8.84 41.26 7.86
C SER A 436 9.14 41.52 6.38
N ALA A 437 9.29 42.78 5.99
CA ALA A 437 9.62 43.15 4.61
C ALA A 437 10.88 42.41 4.09
N ASP A 438 11.92 42.25 4.90
CA ASP A 438 13.10 41.46 4.54
C ASP A 438 12.77 40.00 4.22
N ARG A 439 11.90 39.38 5.03
CA ARG A 439 11.46 37.99 4.82
C ARG A 439 10.58 37.85 3.58
N VAL A 440 9.75 38.85 3.27
CA VAL A 440 8.99 38.90 2.02
C VAL A 440 9.94 38.81 0.82
N ILE A 441 11.05 39.57 0.84
CA ILE A 441 12.06 39.52 -0.22
C ILE A 441 12.74 38.16 -0.26
N GLU A 442 13.13 37.58 0.87
CA GLU A 442 13.90 36.33 0.92
C GLU A 442 13.11 35.05 0.58
N THR A 443 11.77 35.05 0.74
CA THR A 443 10.94 33.83 0.75
C THR A 443 11.10 32.94 -0.49
N ASP A 444 11.01 33.51 -1.69
CA ASP A 444 11.35 32.84 -2.95
C ASP A 444 12.33 33.69 -3.76
N CYS A 445 13.42 34.13 -3.12
CA CYS A 445 14.49 34.86 -3.80
C CYS A 445 15.44 33.91 -4.54
N LYS A 446 15.81 34.27 -5.78
CA LYS A 446 16.93 33.66 -6.50
C LYS A 446 17.86 34.71 -7.05
N GLN A 447 19.16 34.45 -6.92
CA GLN A 447 20.22 35.26 -7.51
C GLN A 447 20.64 34.65 -8.85
N TYR A 448 21.02 35.53 -9.78
CA TYR A 448 21.38 35.20 -11.15
C TYR A 448 22.60 36.03 -11.55
N ASP A 449 23.47 35.42 -12.34
CA ASP A 449 24.63 36.06 -12.95
C ASP A 449 24.50 35.94 -14.48
N GLN A 450 24.52 37.08 -15.19
CA GLN A 450 24.49 37.14 -16.65
C GLN A 450 25.55 38.13 -17.15
N GLY A 451 26.65 37.58 -17.68
CA GLY A 451 27.83 38.37 -18.04
C GLY A 451 28.45 39.05 -16.82
N SER A 452 28.58 40.38 -16.85
CA SER A 452 29.08 41.19 -15.73
C SER A 452 28.00 41.64 -14.75
N ILE A 453 26.72 41.33 -15.01
CA ILE A 453 25.58 41.79 -14.22
C ILE A 453 25.10 40.69 -13.28
N ARG A 454 24.96 41.03 -12.00
CA ARG A 454 24.43 40.19 -10.93
C ARG A 454 23.12 40.75 -10.42
N TYR A 455 22.07 39.93 -10.40
CA TYR A 455 20.75 40.39 -9.99
C TYR A 455 19.98 39.35 -9.20
N SER A 456 18.90 39.79 -8.53
CA SER A 456 17.99 38.88 -7.85
C SER A 456 16.55 39.05 -8.30
N VAL A 457 15.80 37.94 -8.27
CA VAL A 457 14.36 37.93 -8.54
C VAL A 457 13.66 37.12 -7.46
N SER A 458 12.89 37.82 -6.63
CA SER A 458 11.96 37.26 -5.67
C SER A 458 10.56 37.16 -6.26
N GLN A 459 9.78 36.21 -5.78
CA GLN A 459 8.37 36.06 -6.15
C GLN A 459 7.52 35.81 -4.91
N ILE A 460 6.42 36.54 -4.79
CA ILE A 460 5.40 36.30 -3.77
C ILE A 460 4.02 36.23 -4.43
N GLU A 461 3.10 35.56 -3.78
CA GLU A 461 1.73 35.38 -4.25
C GLU A 461 0.78 36.07 -3.26
N GLU A 462 -0.11 36.93 -3.76
CA GLU A 462 -1.08 37.68 -2.98
C GLU A 462 -2.49 37.56 -3.62
N LEU A 463 -3.52 37.86 -2.84
CA LEU A 463 -4.91 37.91 -3.31
C LEU A 463 -5.26 39.37 -3.58
N GLY A 464 -4.79 39.88 -4.71
CA GLY A 464 -4.83 41.30 -5.05
C GLY A 464 -3.68 42.11 -4.44
N TYR A 465 -3.57 43.37 -4.87
CA TYR A 465 -2.41 44.22 -4.56
C TYR A 465 -2.63 45.14 -3.36
N GLU A 466 -3.77 45.10 -2.68
CA GLU A 466 -4.08 46.05 -1.59
C GLU A 466 -3.05 45.98 -0.44
N ASN A 467 -2.69 44.77 -0.02
CA ASN A 467 -1.69 44.57 1.03
C ASN A 467 -0.29 45.02 0.58
N PHE A 468 0.04 44.81 -0.69
CA PHE A 468 1.26 45.31 -1.29
C PHE A 468 1.30 46.84 -1.27
N TRP A 469 0.25 47.52 -1.73
CA TRP A 469 0.21 48.99 -1.75
C TRP A 469 0.30 49.62 -0.37
N LYS A 470 -0.32 49.00 0.65
CA LYS A 470 -0.23 49.46 2.05
C LYS A 470 1.20 49.38 2.62
N HIS A 471 2.04 48.48 2.10
CA HIS A 471 3.38 48.20 2.63
C HIS A 471 4.51 48.45 1.61
N SER A 472 4.19 49.05 0.46
CA SER A 472 5.11 49.17 -0.68
C SER A 472 6.41 49.88 -0.29
N GLY A 473 6.33 51.00 0.46
CA GLY A 473 7.53 51.73 0.89
C GLY A 473 8.46 50.92 1.80
N ALA A 474 7.92 50.05 2.67
CA ALA A 474 8.75 49.18 3.52
C ALA A 474 9.39 48.05 2.69
N ILE A 475 8.64 47.50 1.73
CA ILE A 475 9.11 46.45 0.81
C ILE A 475 10.17 46.99 -0.15
N GLU A 476 10.00 48.21 -0.67
CA GLU A 476 10.98 48.93 -1.49
C GLU A 476 12.30 49.11 -0.75
N SER A 477 12.24 49.61 0.49
CA SER A 477 13.43 49.79 1.33
C SER A 477 14.13 48.47 1.62
N ALA A 478 13.39 47.39 1.86
CA ALA A 478 13.95 46.06 2.10
C ALA A 478 14.59 45.47 0.83
N LEU A 479 13.97 45.65 -0.33
CA LEU A 479 14.50 45.19 -1.62
C LEU A 479 15.81 45.91 -1.96
N ASP A 480 15.88 47.22 -1.69
CA ASP A 480 17.12 47.99 -1.87
C ASP A 480 18.21 47.59 -0.88
N THR A 481 17.87 47.41 0.40
CA THR A 481 18.80 46.91 1.42
C THR A 481 19.36 45.54 1.05
N TYR A 482 18.52 44.65 0.51
CA TYR A 482 18.92 43.32 0.04
C TYR A 482 19.87 43.42 -1.16
N ARG A 483 19.58 44.29 -2.13
CA ARG A 483 20.45 44.58 -3.28
C ARG A 483 21.84 45.04 -2.84
N GLU A 484 21.90 46.05 -1.97
CA GLU A 484 23.17 46.61 -1.46
C GLU A 484 23.97 45.58 -0.67
N SER A 485 23.31 44.87 0.26
CA SER A 485 23.95 43.87 1.12
C SER A 485 24.58 42.71 0.35
N ASN A 486 24.00 42.37 -0.81
CA ASN A 486 24.49 41.30 -1.69
C ASN A 486 25.33 41.81 -2.88
N GLN A 487 25.61 43.12 -2.95
CA GLN A 487 26.38 43.74 -4.04
C GLN A 487 25.82 43.42 -5.45
N LEU A 488 24.50 43.48 -5.58
CA LEU A 488 23.77 43.21 -6.82
C LEU A 488 23.56 44.51 -7.61
N ASP A 489 23.60 44.43 -8.93
CA ASP A 489 23.36 45.57 -9.83
C ASP A 489 21.88 46.00 -9.80
N PHE A 490 20.97 45.03 -9.77
CA PHE A 490 19.55 45.27 -9.54
C PHE A 490 18.86 44.09 -8.84
N SER A 491 17.68 44.32 -8.29
CA SER A 491 16.84 43.31 -7.66
C SER A 491 15.37 43.56 -7.98
N CYS A 492 14.62 42.48 -8.17
CA CYS A 492 13.21 42.53 -8.53
C CYS A 492 12.37 41.71 -7.57
N LEU A 493 11.16 42.17 -7.28
CA LEU A 493 10.11 41.42 -6.61
C LEU A 493 8.90 41.31 -7.54
N LEU A 494 8.54 40.08 -7.90
CA LEU A 494 7.32 39.77 -8.65
C LEU A 494 6.18 39.46 -7.65
N VAL A 495 5.19 40.35 -7.57
CA VAL A 495 3.99 40.18 -6.75
C VAL A 495 2.88 39.66 -7.64
N THR A 496 2.57 38.37 -7.57
CA THR A 496 1.57 37.73 -8.41
C THR A 496 0.21 37.74 -7.73
N ASP A 497 -0.80 38.29 -8.39
CA ASP A 497 -2.19 38.13 -7.98
C ASP A 497 -2.69 36.77 -8.49
N ILE A 498 -2.94 35.88 -7.55
CA ILE A 498 -3.37 34.50 -7.84
C ILE A 498 -4.74 34.49 -8.55
N ASN A 499 -5.62 35.45 -8.25
CA ASN A 499 -6.98 35.50 -8.78
C ASN A 499 -7.02 36.01 -10.21
N GLN A 500 -6.31 37.10 -10.50
CA GLN A 500 -6.32 37.75 -11.80
C GLN A 500 -5.25 37.21 -12.78
N GLN A 501 -4.33 36.36 -12.30
CA GLN A 501 -3.24 35.79 -13.10
C GLN A 501 -2.37 36.86 -13.77
N ASN A 502 -2.19 38.00 -13.10
CA ASN A 502 -1.30 39.10 -13.45
C ASN A 502 -0.31 39.34 -12.30
N SER A 503 0.75 40.09 -12.57
CA SER A 503 1.72 40.45 -11.53
C SER A 503 2.07 41.93 -11.57
N LEU A 504 2.51 42.45 -10.42
CA LEU A 504 3.29 43.68 -10.35
C LEU A 504 4.78 43.31 -10.24
N LEU A 505 5.63 43.99 -10.99
CA LEU A 505 7.07 43.89 -10.83
C LEU A 505 7.60 45.14 -10.15
N LEU A 506 8.06 45.00 -8.92
CA LEU A 506 8.81 46.03 -8.22
C LEU A 506 10.30 45.85 -8.51
N THR A 507 10.99 46.93 -8.89
CA THR A 507 12.43 46.90 -9.17
C THR A 507 13.19 47.86 -8.25
N SER A 508 14.44 47.50 -7.93
CA SER A 508 15.39 48.35 -7.23
C SER A 508 16.77 48.20 -7.88
N GLY A 509 17.46 49.30 -8.18
CA GLY A 509 18.77 49.31 -8.81
C GLY A 509 18.85 50.18 -10.06
N ASP A 510 19.69 49.78 -11.01
CA ASP A 510 20.07 50.57 -12.18
C ASP A 510 18.88 51.15 -12.96
N SER A 511 18.88 52.47 -13.14
CA SER A 511 17.85 53.21 -13.88
C SER A 511 17.80 52.84 -15.35
N ASP A 512 18.91 52.40 -15.94
CA ASP A 512 18.96 51.99 -17.34
C ASP A 512 18.17 50.70 -17.58
N ILE A 513 18.15 49.80 -16.59
CA ILE A 513 17.35 48.57 -16.62
C ILE A 513 15.88 48.91 -16.48
N ASN A 514 15.50 49.80 -15.56
CA ASN A 514 14.11 50.26 -15.41
C ASN A 514 13.57 50.90 -16.70
N ASN A 515 14.39 51.70 -17.38
CA ASN A 515 14.02 52.35 -18.64
C ASN A 515 13.90 51.38 -19.84
N SER A 516 14.53 50.20 -19.74
CA SER A 516 14.50 49.18 -20.80
C SER A 516 13.31 48.20 -20.68
N ILE A 517 12.63 48.16 -19.53
CA ILE A 517 11.44 47.34 -19.32
C ILE A 517 10.30 47.91 -20.17
N SER A 518 9.82 47.09 -21.11
CA SER A 518 8.83 47.45 -22.13
C SER A 518 7.39 47.48 -21.62
N PHE A 519 7.18 47.15 -20.35
CA PHE A 519 5.86 47.15 -19.70
C PHE A 519 5.51 48.53 -19.14
N SER A 520 4.21 48.81 -19.02
CA SER A 520 3.75 50.09 -18.50
C SER A 520 4.04 50.22 -17.01
N HIS A 521 4.50 51.40 -16.59
CA HIS A 521 4.53 51.75 -15.17
C HIS A 521 3.12 51.81 -14.60
N VAL A 522 2.99 51.45 -13.33
CA VAL A 522 1.79 51.77 -12.58
C VAL A 522 1.77 53.27 -12.29
N ASP A 523 0.63 53.93 -12.50
CA ASP A 523 0.46 55.37 -12.33
C ASP A 523 1.09 55.86 -11.01
N ASN A 524 1.95 56.88 -11.09
CA ASN A 524 2.71 57.50 -9.99
C ASN A 524 3.87 56.68 -9.39
N HIS A 525 4.26 55.53 -9.94
CA HIS A 525 5.39 54.71 -9.45
C HIS A 525 6.40 54.37 -10.58
N SER A 526 7.57 55.01 -10.57
CA SER A 526 8.61 54.81 -11.60
C SER A 526 9.38 53.48 -11.50
N ASN A 527 9.18 52.73 -10.43
CA ASN A 527 9.88 51.48 -10.09
C ASN A 527 8.93 50.27 -10.02
N ILE A 528 7.64 50.46 -10.34
CA ILE A 528 6.64 49.39 -10.33
C ILE A 528 6.00 49.29 -11.72
N PHE A 529 6.00 48.07 -12.27
CA PHE A 529 5.50 47.77 -13.61
C PHE A 529 4.31 46.81 -13.53
N ASP A 530 3.29 47.10 -14.35
CA ASP A 530 2.16 46.19 -14.56
C ASP A 530 2.55 45.09 -15.57
N MET A 531 2.50 43.84 -15.13
CA MET A 531 2.91 42.66 -15.90
C MET A 531 1.70 41.76 -16.18
N PRO A 532 0.85 42.13 -17.15
CA PRO A 532 -0.34 41.36 -17.49
C PRO A 532 0.03 39.97 -18.01
N SER A 533 -0.68 38.93 -17.53
CA SER A 533 -0.47 37.52 -17.91
C SER A 533 0.91 36.93 -17.57
N ILE A 534 1.72 37.61 -16.75
CA ILE A 534 2.97 37.08 -16.21
C ILE A 534 2.70 36.55 -14.81
N VAL A 535 2.89 35.24 -14.61
CA VAL A 535 2.68 34.56 -13.32
C VAL A 535 3.86 33.68 -12.92
N SER A 536 4.75 33.36 -13.87
CA SER A 536 5.89 32.49 -13.63
C SER A 536 7.21 33.24 -13.74
N ARG A 537 7.94 33.36 -12.63
CA ARG A 537 9.32 33.83 -12.64
C ARG A 537 10.17 33.05 -13.66
N LYS A 538 10.19 31.72 -13.57
CA LYS A 538 11.11 30.88 -14.36
C LYS A 538 10.78 30.81 -15.85
N LYS A 539 9.50 30.71 -16.22
CA LYS A 539 9.09 30.47 -17.61
C LYS A 539 8.87 31.75 -18.41
N GLN A 540 8.56 32.86 -17.73
CA GLN A 540 8.13 34.09 -18.39
C GLN A 540 9.07 35.26 -18.04
N LEU A 541 9.23 35.56 -16.75
CA LEU A 541 9.99 36.75 -16.31
C LEU A 541 11.51 36.61 -16.57
N ILE A 542 12.11 35.47 -16.23
CA ILE A 542 13.56 35.27 -16.42
C ILE A 542 13.95 35.30 -17.90
N PRO A 543 13.28 34.58 -18.82
CA PRO A 543 13.58 34.71 -20.26
C PRO A 543 13.42 36.15 -20.77
N TYR A 544 12.44 36.89 -20.26
CA TYR A 544 12.24 38.30 -20.60
C TYR A 544 13.41 39.18 -20.13
N ILE A 545 13.79 39.08 -18.85
CA ILE A 545 14.93 39.82 -18.29
C ILE A 545 16.22 39.45 -19.03
N SER A 546 16.46 38.17 -19.31
CA SER A 546 17.67 37.74 -20.02
C SER A 546 17.75 38.31 -21.43
N ASN A 547 16.66 38.28 -22.20
CA ASN A 547 16.63 38.89 -23.54
C ASN A 547 16.86 40.40 -23.50
N LEU A 548 16.32 41.06 -22.46
CA LEU A 548 16.48 42.50 -22.25
C LEU A 548 17.95 42.83 -21.96
N LEU A 549 18.63 42.09 -21.08
CA LEU A 549 20.05 42.26 -20.79
C LEU A 549 20.95 41.96 -22.00
N ASP A 550 20.62 40.93 -22.79
CA ASP A 550 21.34 40.62 -24.04
C ASP A 550 21.19 41.77 -25.07
N SER A 551 20.00 42.37 -25.15
CA SER A 551 19.73 43.49 -26.07
C SER A 551 20.45 44.79 -25.68
N MET A 552 20.81 44.95 -24.40
CA MET A 552 21.57 46.09 -23.88
C MET A 552 23.10 45.97 -24.10
N GLY A 553 23.58 44.92 -24.76
CA GLY A 553 25.00 44.77 -25.13
C GLY A 553 25.89 44.21 -24.02
N VAL A 554 25.32 43.49 -23.07
CA VAL A 554 26.07 42.78 -22.02
C VAL A 554 26.60 41.47 -22.60
N GLU A 555 27.72 41.54 -23.34
CA GLU A 555 28.35 40.33 -23.90
C GLU A 555 28.76 39.37 -22.77
N ALA A 556 28.18 38.16 -22.80
CA ALA A 556 28.61 37.04 -21.97
C ALA A 556 30.02 36.60 -22.41
N LEU A 557 31.00 36.67 -21.49
CA LEU A 557 32.32 36.06 -21.65
C LEU A 557 32.30 34.57 -21.30
#